data_AF-A0A542UID8-F1
#
_entry.id   AF-A0A542UID8-F1
#
_cell.length_a   1.000
_cell.length_b   1.000
_cell.length_c   1.000
_cell.angle_alpha   90.00
_cell.angle_beta   90.00
_cell.angle_gamma   90.00
#
_symmetry.space_group_name_H-M   'P 1'
#
loop_
_entity.id
_entity.type
_entity.pdbx_description
1 polymer ?
#
loop_
_entity_poly.entity_id
_entity_poly.type
_entity_poly.pdbx_seq_one_letter_code
_entity_poly.pdbx_strand_id
1 'polypeptide(L)'
;MAEIIQKDGTWAFDGDALRLTPGRDKNVSLLRRELGELVVPLGALAGVSFEQGRKSGRLRLRLRDGADPLTQATGGRLAEPNDPYQLTVESDRYGVAEYFADEVRNALLLDGVSPDPVAEYLLPGPPLPVSASAGDGTAAFDGERVRLEWNWKTENAKANVGTRTIPLADVLGVEWQPAAGLENGYLRFLVRGAPVTATAKYDPNAVELWGFKKDPLMALVAAAVQARLPHPAAGAGVRKEPSRLTGEPEPAESEHDALLRRLRELGELHRDGVLTDEEFTLAKQAVLKRI
;
A
#
# COMPACT_ATOMS: atom_id res chain seq x y z
N MET A 1 23.28 11.14 16.30
CA MET A 1 21.89 11.28 16.78
C MET A 1 21.35 12.60 16.24
N ALA A 2 20.29 12.53 15.43
CA ALA A 2 19.67 13.68 14.79
C ALA A 2 18.21 13.80 15.23
N GLU A 3 17.72 15.01 15.45
CA GLU A 3 16.34 15.24 15.88
C GLU A 3 15.76 16.47 15.20
N ILE A 4 14.49 16.41 14.84
CA ILE A 4 13.71 17.55 14.37
C ILE A 4 12.36 17.61 15.09
N ILE A 5 12.09 18.78 15.68
CA ILE A 5 10.86 19.07 16.42
C ILE A 5 10.04 20.09 15.63
N GLN A 6 8.79 19.73 15.34
CA GLN A 6 7.79 20.54 14.64
C GLN A 6 6.46 20.52 15.42
N LYS A 7 5.54 21.42 15.09
CA LYS A 7 4.19 21.42 15.67
C LYS A 7 3.42 20.11 15.37
N ASP A 8 3.62 19.57 14.18
CA ASP A 8 2.95 18.37 13.69
C ASP A 8 3.59 17.06 14.18
N GLY A 9 4.76 17.11 14.82
CA GLY A 9 5.46 15.94 15.33
C GLY A 9 6.93 16.14 15.60
N THR A 10 7.54 15.15 16.24
CA THR A 10 8.97 15.08 16.51
C THR A 10 9.52 13.80 15.89
N TRP A 11 10.58 13.91 15.11
CA TRP A 11 11.32 12.78 14.57
C TRP A 11 12.72 12.76 15.18
N ALA A 12 13.10 11.63 15.76
CA ALA A 12 14.41 11.41 16.34
C ALA A 12 15.06 10.18 15.71
N PHE A 13 16.33 10.28 15.33
CA PHE A 13 17.14 9.22 14.76
C PHE A 13 18.35 8.96 15.64
N ASP A 14 18.46 7.74 16.16
CA ASP A 14 19.55 7.33 17.07
C ASP A 14 20.73 6.64 16.36
N GLY A 15 20.54 6.21 15.12
CA GLY A 15 21.51 5.45 14.33
C GLY A 15 20.92 4.15 13.78
N ASP A 16 20.05 3.50 14.57
CA ASP A 16 19.48 2.19 14.26
C ASP A 16 17.99 2.27 13.92
N ALA A 17 17.28 3.26 14.47
CA ALA A 17 15.85 3.44 14.27
C ALA A 17 15.43 4.92 14.31
N LEU A 18 14.33 5.21 13.63
CA LEU A 18 13.66 6.50 13.69
C LEU A 18 12.44 6.39 14.60
N ARG A 19 12.36 7.26 15.59
CA ARG A 19 11.16 7.44 16.43
C ARG A 19 10.34 8.61 15.90
N LEU A 20 9.15 8.32 15.40
CA LEU A 20 8.19 9.29 14.88
C LEU A 20 7.09 9.51 15.92
N THR A 21 7.14 10.64 16.61
CA THR A 21 6.15 11.00 17.63
C THR A 21 5.16 12.01 17.05
N PRO A 22 3.85 11.72 17.02
CA PRO A 22 2.85 12.67 16.55
C PRO A 22 2.79 13.91 17.48
N GLY A 23 2.57 15.07 16.88
CA GLY A 23 2.40 16.31 17.64
C GLY A 23 1.13 16.28 18.50
N ARG A 24 1.05 17.18 19.49
CA ARG A 24 -0.11 17.32 20.37
C ARG A 24 -1.06 18.45 19.95
N ASP A 25 -0.71 19.21 18.91
CA ASP A 25 -1.54 20.31 18.41
C ASP A 25 -2.89 19.81 17.86
N LYS A 26 -3.94 20.64 17.95
CA LYS A 26 -5.31 20.33 17.47
C LYS A 26 -5.41 20.01 15.97
N ASN A 27 -4.42 20.43 15.18
CA ASN A 27 -4.36 20.21 13.74
C ASN A 27 -3.74 18.86 13.36
N VAL A 28 -3.05 18.19 14.29
CA VAL A 28 -2.54 16.83 14.07
C VAL A 28 -3.71 15.89 13.81
N SER A 29 -3.61 15.08 12.76
CA SER A 29 -4.68 14.18 12.33
C SER A 29 -5.06 13.18 13.41
N LEU A 30 -6.35 12.79 13.43
CA LEU A 30 -6.84 11.80 14.39
C LEU A 30 -6.12 10.46 14.19
N LEU A 31 -5.89 10.04 12.94
CA LEU A 31 -5.15 8.82 12.63
C LEU A 31 -3.78 8.80 13.29
N ARG A 32 -2.96 9.85 13.10
CA ARG A 32 -1.61 9.89 13.68
C ARG A 32 -1.64 9.91 15.21
N ARG A 33 -2.65 10.52 15.83
CA ARG A 33 -2.81 10.49 17.29
C ARG A 33 -3.16 9.10 17.81
N GLU A 34 -4.11 8.43 17.16
CA GLU A 34 -4.53 7.07 17.54
C GLU A 34 -3.43 6.04 17.26
N LEU A 35 -2.67 6.22 16.18
CA LEU A 35 -1.50 5.39 15.87
C LEU A 35 -0.39 5.56 16.92
N GLY A 36 -0.26 6.77 17.47
CA GLY A 36 0.72 7.07 18.50
C GLY A 36 2.15 7.13 17.96
N GLU A 37 3.11 6.85 18.84
CA GLU A 37 4.52 6.83 18.49
C GLU A 37 4.87 5.60 17.63
N LEU A 38 5.64 5.82 16.56
CA LEU A 38 6.16 4.76 15.71
C LEU A 38 7.67 4.67 15.83
N VAL A 39 8.18 3.46 15.98
CA VAL A 39 9.61 3.17 15.85
C VAL A 39 9.83 2.45 14.51
N VAL A 40 10.56 3.10 13.62
CA VAL A 40 10.87 2.60 12.27
C VAL A 40 12.33 2.15 12.25
N PRO A 41 12.60 0.83 12.23
CA PRO A 41 13.97 0.33 12.11
C PRO A 41 14.62 0.83 10.81
N LEU A 42 15.92 1.10 10.83
CA LEU A 42 16.69 1.53 9.65
C LEU A 42 16.52 0.52 8.49
N GLY A 43 16.51 -0.77 8.81
CA GLY A 43 16.29 -1.85 7.84
C GLY A 43 14.92 -1.86 7.15
N ALA A 44 13.94 -1.09 7.64
CA ALA A 44 12.64 -0.92 7.01
C ALA A 44 12.58 0.25 6.02
N LEU A 45 13.60 1.11 6.00
CA LEU A 45 13.66 2.27 5.13
C LEU A 45 14.28 1.93 3.77
N ALA A 46 13.62 2.40 2.71
CA ALA A 46 14.16 2.46 1.35
C ALA A 46 14.72 3.85 1.02
N GLY A 47 14.56 4.84 1.90
CA GLY A 47 15.13 6.17 1.75
C GLY A 47 14.41 7.25 2.56
N VAL A 48 14.98 8.45 2.51
CA VAL A 48 14.41 9.69 3.07
C VAL A 48 14.63 10.82 2.07
N SER A 49 13.67 11.74 1.97
CA SER A 49 13.81 12.98 1.21
C SER A 49 13.40 14.19 2.04
N PHE A 50 14.04 15.32 1.75
CA PHE A 50 13.63 16.63 2.20
C PHE A 50 13.33 17.51 0.98
N GLU A 51 12.12 18.04 0.93
CA GLU A 51 11.68 18.95 -0.13
C GLU A 51 11.47 20.34 0.47
N GLN A 52 12.30 21.29 0.08
CA GLN A 52 12.18 22.68 0.51
C GLN A 52 11.11 23.40 -0.31
N GLY A 53 10.14 24.02 0.36
CA GLY A 53 9.15 24.90 -0.30
C GLY A 53 9.31 26.37 0.10
N ARG A 54 8.50 27.23 -0.54
CA ARG A 54 8.57 28.69 -0.31
C ARG A 54 8.13 29.12 1.09
N LYS A 55 7.18 28.40 1.70
CA LYS A 55 6.58 28.73 3.03
C LYS A 55 6.73 27.61 4.05
N SER A 56 6.75 26.38 3.58
CA SER A 56 6.99 25.17 4.37
C SER A 56 7.69 24.16 3.47
N GLY A 57 8.47 23.29 4.10
CA GLY A 57 9.14 22.17 3.47
C GLY A 57 8.57 20.87 4.03
N ARG A 58 9.15 19.75 3.61
CA ARG A 58 8.62 18.44 3.96
C ARG A 58 9.70 17.39 4.01
N LEU A 59 9.74 16.67 5.13
CA LEU A 59 10.46 15.41 5.24
C LEU A 59 9.53 14.26 4.89
N ARG A 60 10.00 13.31 4.08
CA ARG A 60 9.29 12.09 3.72
C ARG A 60 10.19 10.88 3.94
N LEU A 61 9.68 9.87 4.64
CA LEU A 61 10.28 8.54 4.68
C LEU A 61 9.66 7.67 3.60
N ARG A 62 10.50 6.91 2.90
CA ARG A 62 10.05 5.86 2.00
C ARG A 62 10.38 4.53 2.65
N LEU A 63 9.36 3.76 3.00
CA LEU A 63 9.55 2.40 3.50
C LEU A 63 9.82 1.44 2.34
N ARG A 64 10.47 0.32 2.64
CA ARG A 64 10.61 -0.80 1.70
C ARG A 64 9.25 -1.45 1.47
N ASP A 65 9.01 -1.89 0.24
CA ASP A 65 7.78 -2.57 -0.12
C ASP A 65 7.60 -3.83 0.75
N GLY A 66 6.43 -3.96 1.38
CA GLY A 66 6.11 -5.05 2.31
C GLY A 66 6.60 -4.84 3.76
N ALA A 67 7.32 -3.76 4.08
CA ALA A 67 7.88 -3.61 5.44
C ALA A 67 6.83 -3.20 6.48
N ASP A 68 5.76 -2.53 6.08
CA ASP A 68 4.75 -1.98 7.00
C ASP A 68 3.33 -2.43 6.62
N PRO A 69 2.57 -3.05 7.56
CA PRO A 69 1.19 -3.41 7.32
C PRO A 69 0.27 -2.20 7.06
N LEU A 70 0.56 -0.99 7.59
CA LEU A 70 -0.26 0.19 7.32
C LEU A 70 -0.09 0.70 5.89
N THR A 71 1.15 0.85 5.42
CA THR A 71 1.42 1.15 4.00
C THR A 71 0.84 0.06 3.09
N GLN A 72 0.97 -1.22 3.46
CA GLN A 72 0.42 -2.34 2.69
C GLN A 72 -1.11 -2.28 2.57
N ALA A 73 -1.82 -2.10 3.69
CA ALA A 73 -3.29 -2.08 3.70
C ALA A 73 -3.87 -0.88 2.96
N THR A 74 -3.14 0.24 2.94
CA THR A 74 -3.61 1.50 2.33
C THR A 74 -3.13 1.67 0.88
N GLY A 75 -2.13 0.90 0.46
CA GLY A 75 -1.48 1.04 -0.84
C GLY A 75 -0.87 2.42 -1.04
N GLY A 76 -0.35 3.04 0.03
CA GLY A 76 0.23 4.40 -0.01
C GLY A 76 -0.78 5.53 -0.22
N ARG A 77 -2.09 5.27 -0.12
CA ARG A 77 -3.16 6.28 -0.35
C ARG A 77 -3.47 7.14 0.87
N LEU A 78 -2.82 6.91 2.01
CA LEU A 78 -2.89 7.83 3.15
C LEU A 78 -2.13 9.11 2.81
N ALA A 79 -2.85 10.14 2.38
CA ALA A 79 -2.30 11.46 2.13
C ALA A 79 -2.27 12.31 3.41
N GLU A 80 -1.63 13.48 3.33
CA GLU A 80 -1.70 14.47 4.39
C GLU A 80 -3.14 14.88 4.73
N PRO A 81 -3.42 15.18 6.01
CA PRO A 81 -2.51 15.19 7.16
C PRO A 81 -2.34 13.81 7.83
N ASN A 82 -2.80 12.73 7.20
CA ASN A 82 -2.91 11.41 7.81
C ASN A 82 -1.67 10.53 7.65
N ASP A 83 -0.80 10.83 6.68
CA ASP A 83 0.44 10.06 6.47
C ASP A 83 1.40 10.20 7.67
N PRO A 84 1.71 9.10 8.42
CA PRO A 84 2.65 9.16 9.53
C PRO A 84 4.11 9.30 9.10
N TYR A 85 4.43 9.01 7.84
CA TYR A 85 5.77 9.03 7.27
C TYR A 85 6.12 10.36 6.59
N GLN A 86 5.32 11.40 6.85
CA GLN A 86 5.58 12.77 6.41
C GLN A 86 5.58 13.74 7.59
N LEU A 87 6.49 14.72 7.55
CA LEU A 87 6.58 15.80 8.52
C LEU A 87 6.69 17.14 7.80
N THR A 88 5.73 18.03 8.07
CA THR A 88 5.80 19.44 7.66
C THR A 88 6.96 20.12 8.38
N VAL A 89 7.80 20.84 7.63
CA VAL A 89 8.96 21.55 8.16
C VAL A 89 8.76 23.06 8.02
N GLU A 90 8.82 23.80 9.13
CA GLU A 90 8.83 25.27 9.12
C GLU A 90 10.14 25.82 8.50
N SER A 91 10.07 26.99 7.85
CA SER A 91 11.19 27.50 7.03
C SER A 91 12.47 27.79 7.79
N ASP A 92 12.36 28.11 9.08
CA ASP A 92 13.49 28.32 9.99
C ASP A 92 14.15 27.00 10.45
N ARG A 93 13.54 25.84 10.12
CA ARG A 93 14.04 24.50 10.44
C ARG A 93 14.59 23.73 9.25
N TYR A 94 14.71 24.35 8.07
CA TYR A 94 15.20 23.70 6.87
C TYR A 94 16.60 23.10 7.00
N GLY A 95 17.55 23.82 7.61
CA GLY A 95 18.89 23.28 7.83
C GLY A 95 18.90 22.05 8.76
N VAL A 96 18.00 22.02 9.75
CA VAL A 96 17.84 20.85 10.65
C VAL A 96 17.25 19.68 9.88
N ALA A 97 16.28 19.92 8.99
CA ALA A 97 15.67 18.88 8.17
C ALA A 97 16.65 18.30 7.13
N GLU A 98 17.46 19.14 6.51
CA GLU A 98 18.50 18.72 5.59
C GLU A 98 19.54 17.85 6.29
N TYR A 99 20.06 18.32 7.43
CA TYR A 99 20.97 17.54 8.28
C TYR A 99 20.35 16.20 8.72
N PHE A 100 19.09 16.21 9.17
CA PHE A 100 18.39 14.98 9.57
C PHE A 100 18.30 13.98 8.40
N ALA A 101 17.94 14.45 7.20
CA ALA A 101 17.86 13.60 6.03
C ALA A 101 19.24 13.09 5.57
N ASP A 102 20.29 13.90 5.68
CA ASP A 102 21.67 13.49 5.40
C ASP A 102 22.14 12.39 6.37
N GLU A 103 21.89 12.54 7.67
CA GLU A 103 22.28 11.55 8.69
C GLU A 103 21.61 10.19 8.43
N VAL A 104 20.31 10.17 8.12
CA VAL A 104 19.60 8.93 7.80
C VAL A 104 20.10 8.33 6.48
N ARG A 105 20.36 9.16 5.45
CA ARG A 105 20.94 8.67 4.18
C ARG A 105 22.33 8.06 4.39
N ASN A 106 23.16 8.70 5.21
CA ASN A 106 24.50 8.20 5.52
C ASN A 106 24.44 6.88 6.28
N ALA A 107 23.54 6.74 7.25
CA ALA A 107 23.35 5.48 7.96
C ALA A 107 22.91 4.34 7.03
N LEU A 108 21.94 4.59 6.14
CA LEU A 108 21.52 3.60 5.13
C LEU A 108 22.69 3.13 4.25
N LEU A 109 23.58 4.05 3.86
CA LEU A 109 24.76 3.74 3.06
C LEU A 109 25.81 2.95 3.85
N LEU A 110 26.10 3.35 5.09
CA LEU A 110 27.11 2.72 5.94
C LEU A 110 26.71 1.28 6.32
N ASP A 111 25.44 1.07 6.63
CA ASP A 111 24.92 -0.25 7.02
C ASP A 111 24.56 -1.13 5.82
N GLY A 112 24.68 -0.61 4.59
CA GLY A 112 24.41 -1.36 3.37
C GLY A 112 22.96 -1.84 3.26
N VAL A 113 22.00 -1.05 3.77
CA VAL A 113 20.59 -1.42 3.76
C VAL A 113 20.08 -1.45 2.31
N SER A 114 19.62 -2.62 1.86
CA SER A 114 19.03 -2.75 0.53
C SER A 114 17.65 -2.07 0.46
N PRO A 115 17.34 -1.31 -0.62
CA PRO A 115 16.02 -0.76 -0.85
C PRO A 115 15.01 -1.80 -1.37
N ASP A 116 15.44 -3.04 -1.63
CA ASP A 116 14.60 -4.09 -2.21
C ASP A 116 13.41 -4.46 -1.30
N PRO A 117 12.30 -4.94 -1.88
CA PRO A 117 11.15 -5.42 -1.11
C PRO A 117 11.51 -6.47 -0.05
N VAL A 118 10.71 -6.55 1.01
CA VAL A 118 10.84 -7.57 2.06
C VAL A 118 9.75 -8.63 1.97
N ALA A 119 10.05 -9.82 2.47
CA ALA A 119 9.11 -10.94 2.52
C ALA A 119 8.31 -11.03 3.83
N GLU A 120 8.63 -10.16 4.80
CA GLU A 120 8.01 -10.08 6.12
C GLU A 120 7.88 -8.62 6.56
N TYR A 121 6.87 -8.35 7.40
CA TYR A 121 6.71 -7.02 8.00
C TYR A 121 7.84 -6.76 9.00
N LEU A 122 8.50 -5.61 8.85
CA LEU A 122 9.53 -5.12 9.76
C LEU A 122 8.96 -4.14 10.80
N LEU A 123 7.77 -3.59 10.55
CA LEU A 123 7.02 -2.79 11.52
C LEU A 123 5.90 -3.63 12.15
N PRO A 124 5.58 -3.39 13.43
CA PRO A 124 4.43 -4.01 14.06
C PRO A 124 3.14 -3.49 13.45
N GLY A 125 2.11 -4.34 13.38
CA GLY A 125 0.75 -3.88 13.13
C GLY A 125 0.20 -3.06 14.31
N PRO A 126 -0.89 -2.29 14.12
CA PRO A 126 -1.54 -1.56 15.21
C PRO A 126 -1.86 -2.47 16.41
N PRO A 127 -1.79 -1.92 17.65
CA PRO A 127 -2.11 -2.66 18.86
C PRO A 127 -3.56 -3.12 18.86
N LEU A 128 -3.82 -4.25 19.53
CA LEU A 128 -5.15 -4.85 19.64
C LEU A 128 -5.69 -4.78 21.07
N PRO A 129 -7.03 -4.73 21.24
CA PRO A 129 -8.04 -4.63 20.18
C PRO A 129 -8.07 -3.24 19.52
N VAL A 130 -8.49 -3.17 18.26
CA VAL A 130 -8.66 -1.91 17.51
C VAL A 130 -10.10 -1.74 17.07
N SER A 131 -10.62 -0.51 17.11
CA SER A 131 -11.94 -0.19 16.58
C SER A 131 -12.01 1.25 16.05
N ALA A 132 -12.76 1.43 14.97
CA ALA A 132 -13.05 2.72 14.38
C ALA A 132 -14.51 2.81 13.93
N SER A 133 -15.15 3.95 14.19
CA SER A 133 -16.49 4.29 13.70
C SER A 133 -16.40 5.42 12.67
N ALA A 134 -16.82 5.14 11.44
CA ALA A 134 -16.76 6.06 10.32
C ALA A 134 -17.79 5.67 9.25
N GLY A 135 -18.19 6.65 8.43
CA GLY A 135 -19.18 6.42 7.39
C GLY A 135 -20.47 5.74 7.90
N ASP A 136 -20.81 4.57 7.35
CA ASP A 136 -22.05 3.84 7.66
C ASP A 136 -21.93 2.78 8.78
N GLY A 137 -20.76 2.64 9.43
CA GLY A 137 -20.58 1.61 10.44
C GLY A 137 -19.37 1.78 11.38
N THR A 138 -19.23 0.78 12.25
CA THR A 138 -18.09 0.58 13.14
C THR A 138 -17.43 -0.74 12.77
N ALA A 139 -16.12 -0.70 12.53
CA ALA A 139 -15.30 -1.89 12.37
C ALA A 139 -14.46 -2.09 13.64
N ALA A 140 -14.40 -3.31 14.13
CA ALA A 140 -13.56 -3.71 15.24
C ALA A 140 -12.82 -5.00 14.92
N PHE A 141 -11.62 -5.16 15.46
CA PHE A 141 -10.82 -6.36 15.30
C PHE A 141 -10.06 -6.63 16.59
N ASP A 142 -10.18 -7.85 17.10
CA ASP A 142 -9.59 -8.29 18.37
C ASP A 142 -8.36 -9.20 18.20
N GLY A 143 -8.01 -9.55 16.94
CA GLY A 143 -6.95 -10.49 16.61
C GLY A 143 -7.44 -11.82 16.08
N GLU A 144 -8.70 -12.17 16.36
CA GLU A 144 -9.31 -13.43 15.93
C GLU A 144 -10.50 -13.20 14.99
N ARG A 145 -11.25 -12.11 15.16
CA ARG A 145 -12.49 -11.85 14.43
C ARG A 145 -12.66 -10.38 14.13
N VAL A 146 -13.14 -10.09 12.92
CA VAL A 146 -13.62 -8.76 12.52
C VAL A 146 -15.10 -8.64 12.87
N ARG A 147 -15.49 -7.56 13.52
CA ARG A 147 -16.89 -7.22 13.83
C ARG A 147 -17.28 -5.94 13.12
N LEU A 148 -18.39 -5.99 12.37
CA LEU A 148 -18.99 -4.86 11.68
C LEU A 148 -20.36 -4.57 12.26
N GLU A 149 -20.54 -3.35 12.76
CA GLU A 149 -21.80 -2.86 13.30
C GLU A 149 -22.29 -1.67 12.51
N TRP A 150 -23.55 -1.69 12.11
CA TRP A 150 -24.12 -0.66 11.24
C TRP A 150 -24.78 0.45 12.04
N ASN A 151 -24.65 1.68 11.57
CA ASN A 151 -25.35 2.82 12.14
C ASN A 151 -26.65 3.11 11.38
N TRP A 152 -27.43 4.09 11.85
CA TRP A 152 -28.74 4.44 11.28
C TRP A 152 -28.71 4.92 9.82
N LYS A 153 -27.53 5.26 9.28
CA LYS A 153 -27.35 5.70 7.89
C LYS A 153 -27.04 4.55 6.93
N THR A 154 -26.89 3.33 7.43
CA THR A 154 -26.60 2.16 6.59
C THR A 154 -27.76 1.84 5.66
N GLU A 155 -27.46 1.18 4.55
CA GLU A 155 -28.48 0.69 3.63
C GLU A 155 -29.20 -0.55 4.16
N ASN A 156 -30.47 -0.71 3.79
CA ASN A 156 -31.30 -1.85 4.25
C ASN A 156 -30.67 -3.21 3.90
N ALA A 157 -29.92 -3.29 2.79
CA ALA A 157 -29.18 -4.49 2.40
C ALA A 157 -28.22 -4.97 3.50
N LYS A 158 -27.56 -4.04 4.22
CA LYS A 158 -26.68 -4.35 5.35
C LYS A 158 -27.46 -4.48 6.65
N ALA A 159 -28.40 -3.55 6.90
CA ALA A 159 -29.22 -3.57 8.12
C ALA A 159 -29.95 -4.90 8.32
N ASN A 160 -30.50 -5.48 7.24
CA ASN A 160 -31.21 -6.76 7.28
C ASN A 160 -30.29 -7.96 7.60
N VAL A 161 -29.01 -7.88 7.27
CA VAL A 161 -28.00 -8.89 7.67
C VAL A 161 -27.64 -8.74 9.16
N GLY A 162 -27.77 -7.52 9.70
CA GLY A 162 -27.41 -7.20 11.07
C GLY A 162 -25.90 -7.14 11.30
N THR A 163 -25.49 -7.16 12.56
CA THR A 163 -24.07 -7.17 12.95
C THR A 163 -23.36 -8.35 12.31
N ARG A 164 -22.27 -8.06 11.61
CA ARG A 164 -21.46 -9.07 10.92
C ARG A 164 -20.26 -9.42 11.79
N THR A 165 -20.01 -10.71 11.99
CA THR A 165 -18.78 -11.21 12.63
C THR A 165 -18.09 -12.16 11.67
N ILE A 166 -16.83 -11.89 11.33
CA ILE A 166 -16.04 -12.60 10.33
C ILE A 166 -14.80 -13.17 11.04
N PRO A 167 -14.67 -14.49 11.19
CA PRO A 167 -13.43 -15.09 11.69
C PRO A 167 -12.25 -14.74 10.79
N LEU A 168 -11.07 -14.47 11.37
CA LEU A 168 -9.86 -14.16 10.62
C LEU A 168 -9.50 -15.29 9.63
N ALA A 169 -9.76 -16.55 9.98
CA ALA A 169 -9.55 -17.71 9.12
C ALA A 169 -10.35 -17.68 7.80
N ASP A 170 -11.46 -16.92 7.78
CA ASP A 170 -12.29 -16.72 6.60
C ASP A 170 -11.91 -15.45 5.83
N VAL A 171 -11.06 -14.58 6.39
CA VAL A 171 -10.58 -13.37 5.70
C VAL A 171 -9.43 -13.74 4.75
N LEU A 172 -9.64 -13.48 3.47
CA LEU A 172 -8.66 -13.69 2.40
C LEU A 172 -7.82 -12.44 2.11
N GLY A 173 -8.34 -11.27 2.48
CA GLY A 173 -7.72 -9.98 2.19
C GLY A 173 -8.52 -8.84 2.79
N VAL A 174 -7.88 -7.67 2.85
CA VAL A 174 -8.52 -6.43 3.27
C VAL A 174 -8.20 -5.33 2.27
N GLU A 175 -9.22 -4.59 1.88
CA GLU A 175 -9.12 -3.48 0.94
C GLU A 175 -9.55 -2.21 1.65
N TRP A 176 -8.69 -1.19 1.58
CA TRP A 176 -9.02 0.15 2.05
C TRP A 176 -8.82 1.17 0.93
N GLN A 177 -9.81 2.04 0.75
CA GLN A 177 -9.74 3.17 -0.16
C GLN A 177 -10.30 4.42 0.53
N PRO A 178 -9.60 5.56 0.47
CA PRO A 178 -10.14 6.82 0.95
C PRO A 178 -11.23 7.31 -0.01
N ALA A 179 -12.17 8.11 0.50
CA ALA A 179 -13.05 8.88 -0.36
C ALA A 179 -12.23 9.94 -1.11
N ALA A 180 -12.52 10.13 -2.40
CA ALA A 180 -11.79 11.05 -3.27
C ALA A 180 -12.73 11.72 -4.27
N GLY A 181 -12.71 13.06 -4.33
CA GLY A 181 -13.58 13.82 -5.21
C GLY A 181 -15.06 13.58 -4.90
N LEU A 182 -15.77 12.95 -5.85
CA LEU A 182 -17.19 12.59 -5.71
C LEU A 182 -17.39 11.10 -5.37
N GLU A 183 -16.31 10.33 -5.26
CA GLU A 183 -16.36 8.89 -4.98
C GLU A 183 -16.22 8.62 -3.48
N ASN A 184 -17.11 7.79 -2.97
CA ASN A 184 -17.04 7.28 -1.61
C ASN A 184 -15.89 6.28 -1.48
N GLY A 185 -15.22 6.32 -0.32
CA GLY A 185 -14.22 5.34 0.06
C GLY A 185 -14.86 4.10 0.69
N TYR A 186 -14.03 3.16 1.10
CA TYR A 186 -14.48 2.00 1.84
C TYR A 186 -13.37 1.31 2.63
N LEU A 187 -13.80 0.54 3.63
CA LEU A 187 -13.05 -0.58 4.21
C LEU A 187 -13.81 -1.86 3.86
N ARG A 188 -13.20 -2.79 3.14
CA ARG A 188 -13.82 -4.05 2.73
C ARG A 188 -12.97 -5.24 3.14
N PHE A 189 -13.63 -6.29 3.60
CA PHE A 189 -13.02 -7.59 3.88
C PHE A 189 -13.37 -8.57 2.76
N LEU A 190 -12.35 -9.19 2.17
CA LEU A 190 -12.53 -10.28 1.21
C LEU A 190 -12.72 -11.57 2.01
N VAL A 191 -13.90 -12.18 1.90
CA VAL A 191 -14.28 -13.32 2.75
C VAL A 191 -14.47 -14.57 1.91
N ARG A 192 -13.95 -15.70 2.40
CA ARG A 192 -14.09 -17.02 1.77
C ARG A 192 -15.56 -17.36 1.56
N GLY A 193 -15.91 -17.75 0.34
CA GLY A 193 -17.29 -18.14 -0.02
C GLY A 193 -18.28 -16.96 -0.14
N ALA A 194 -17.82 -15.71 0.00
CA ALA A 194 -18.64 -14.51 -0.16
C ALA A 194 -18.02 -13.59 -1.22
N PRO A 195 -18.24 -13.87 -2.53
CA PRO A 195 -17.68 -13.06 -3.61
C PRO A 195 -18.21 -11.62 -3.56
N VAL A 196 -17.38 -10.66 -3.97
CA VAL A 196 -17.76 -9.25 -4.06
C VAL A 196 -18.67 -9.05 -5.27
N THR A 197 -19.97 -8.97 -5.03
CA THR A 197 -20.99 -8.79 -6.08
C THR A 197 -21.66 -7.42 -6.04
N ALA A 198 -21.38 -6.62 -5.01
CA ALA A 198 -22.01 -5.32 -4.77
C ALA A 198 -20.97 -4.22 -4.52
N THR A 199 -21.37 -2.97 -4.74
CA THR A 199 -20.58 -1.81 -4.31
C THR A 199 -20.50 -1.77 -2.78
N ALA A 200 -19.49 -1.07 -2.23
CA ALA A 200 -19.28 -1.00 -0.78
C ALA A 200 -20.53 -0.50 -0.02
N LYS A 201 -21.33 0.34 -0.68
CA LYS A 201 -22.62 0.83 -0.19
C LYS A 201 -23.63 -0.27 0.17
N TYR A 202 -23.62 -1.39 -0.55
CA TYR A 202 -24.58 -2.49 -0.38
C TYR A 202 -23.94 -3.81 0.09
N ASP A 203 -22.61 -3.84 0.21
CA ASP A 203 -21.83 -5.02 0.58
C ASP A 203 -21.78 -5.18 2.12
N PRO A 204 -22.34 -6.24 2.70
CA PRO A 204 -22.31 -6.46 4.15
C PRO A 204 -20.92 -6.82 4.70
N ASN A 205 -19.90 -6.97 3.85
CA ASN A 205 -18.48 -7.10 4.25
C ASN A 205 -17.71 -5.79 4.12
N ALA A 206 -18.38 -4.67 3.82
CA ALA A 206 -17.75 -3.38 3.63
C ALA A 206 -18.41 -2.29 4.47
N VAL A 207 -17.60 -1.39 5.00
CA VAL A 207 -18.01 -0.09 5.53
C VAL A 207 -17.78 0.94 4.44
N GLU A 208 -18.81 1.70 4.08
CA GLU A 208 -18.69 2.81 3.13
C GLU A 208 -18.16 4.05 3.88
N LEU A 209 -17.25 4.80 3.25
CA LEU A 209 -16.61 6.00 3.80
C LEU A 209 -16.96 7.22 2.95
N TRP A 210 -17.17 8.38 3.58
CA TRP A 210 -17.69 9.59 2.92
C TRP A 210 -16.71 10.77 2.95
N GLY A 211 -15.46 10.55 3.34
CA GLY A 211 -14.42 11.57 3.40
C GLY A 211 -14.42 12.40 4.69
N PHE A 212 -15.04 11.91 5.77
CA PHE A 212 -15.03 12.63 7.04
C PHE A 212 -13.74 12.43 7.83
N LYS A 213 -13.50 13.31 8.81
CA LYS A 213 -12.26 13.35 9.61
C LYS A 213 -11.91 12.01 10.29
N LYS A 214 -12.90 11.16 10.56
CA LYS A 214 -12.70 9.85 11.21
C LYS A 214 -12.44 8.71 10.21
N ASP A 215 -12.72 8.89 8.92
CA ASP A 215 -12.61 7.83 7.92
C ASP A 215 -11.20 7.25 7.79
N PRO A 216 -10.11 8.04 7.91
CA PRO A 216 -8.77 7.47 7.94
C PRO A 216 -8.54 6.48 9.09
N LEU A 217 -9.28 6.54 10.19
CA LEU A 217 -9.13 5.57 11.30
C LEU A 217 -9.45 4.13 10.86
N MET A 218 -10.25 3.95 9.82
CA MET A 218 -10.52 2.62 9.23
C MET A 218 -9.26 1.98 8.64
N ALA A 219 -8.26 2.77 8.26
CA ALA A 219 -6.96 2.25 7.84
C ALA A 219 -6.22 1.53 8.98
N LEU A 220 -6.45 1.91 10.24
CA LEU A 220 -5.85 1.21 11.40
C LEU A 220 -6.45 -0.19 11.57
N VAL A 221 -7.77 -0.32 11.38
CA VAL A 221 -8.43 -1.64 11.37
C VAL A 221 -7.93 -2.47 10.19
N ALA A 222 -7.82 -1.87 9.00
CA ALA A 222 -7.27 -2.52 7.82
C ALA A 222 -5.84 -3.04 8.06
N ALA A 223 -4.96 -2.19 8.58
CA ALA A 223 -3.58 -2.52 8.89
C ALA A 223 -3.47 -3.61 9.97
N ALA A 224 -4.32 -3.57 11.00
CA ALA A 224 -4.34 -4.58 12.05
C ALA A 224 -4.70 -5.97 11.52
N VAL A 225 -5.69 -6.04 10.62
CA VAL A 225 -6.05 -7.30 9.93
C VAL A 225 -4.95 -7.72 8.96
N GLN A 226 -4.45 -6.81 8.14
CA GLN A 226 -3.37 -7.07 7.17
C GLN A 226 -2.12 -7.66 7.84
N ALA A 227 -1.73 -7.17 9.01
CA ALA A 227 -0.58 -7.67 9.77
C ALA A 227 -0.72 -9.13 10.24
N ARG A 228 -1.93 -9.70 10.21
CA ARG A 228 -2.21 -11.09 10.63
C ARG A 228 -2.66 -11.99 9.49
N LEU A 229 -2.74 -11.45 8.28
CA LEU A 229 -2.87 -12.24 7.06
C LEU A 229 -1.48 -12.69 6.59
N PRO A 230 -1.38 -13.77 5.79
CA PRO A 230 -0.13 -14.13 5.14
C PRO A 230 0.48 -12.95 4.39
N HIS A 231 1.79 -12.74 4.56
CA HIS A 231 2.47 -11.62 3.92
C HIS A 231 2.33 -11.73 2.38
N PRO A 232 1.94 -10.65 1.67
CA PRO A 232 1.69 -10.72 0.23
C PRO A 232 2.89 -11.22 -0.59
N ALA A 233 4.11 -10.90 -0.17
CA ALA A 233 5.32 -11.38 -0.81
C ALA A 233 5.73 -12.81 -0.41
N ALA A 234 5.17 -13.39 0.66
CA ALA A 234 5.47 -14.77 1.05
C ALA A 234 4.95 -15.79 0.02
N GLY A 235 3.86 -15.47 -0.68
CA GLY A 235 3.34 -16.29 -1.78
C GLY A 235 4.16 -16.18 -3.08
N ALA A 236 4.92 -15.10 -3.27
CA ALA A 236 5.79 -14.92 -4.43
C ALA A 236 7.07 -15.76 -4.33
N GLY A 237 7.47 -16.15 -3.12
CA GLY A 237 8.64 -17.00 -2.85
C GLY A 237 8.43 -18.50 -3.07
N VAL A 238 7.19 -18.98 -3.23
CA VAL A 238 6.85 -20.41 -3.42
C VAL A 238 6.52 -20.76 -4.88
N ARG A 239 6.86 -19.89 -5.85
CA ARG A 239 6.82 -20.26 -7.27
C ARG A 239 7.98 -19.71 -8.08
N LYS A 240 9.19 -20.10 -7.67
CA LYS A 240 10.29 -20.45 -8.58
C LYS A 240 10.87 -21.80 -8.16
N GLU A 241 10.01 -22.81 -8.02
CA GLU A 241 10.46 -24.13 -8.43
C GLU A 241 10.67 -24.05 -9.94
N PRO A 242 11.83 -24.46 -10.50
CA PRO A 242 11.85 -24.78 -11.92
C PRO A 242 10.78 -25.84 -12.10
N SER A 243 9.75 -25.50 -12.87
CA SER A 243 8.74 -26.45 -13.28
C SER A 243 9.50 -27.66 -13.84
N ARG A 244 9.58 -28.75 -13.07
CA ARG A 244 9.81 -30.07 -13.63
C ARG A 244 8.54 -30.36 -14.39
N LEU A 245 8.45 -29.78 -15.59
CA LEU A 245 7.60 -30.29 -16.64
C LEU A 245 8.10 -31.71 -16.89
N THR A 246 7.41 -32.69 -16.30
CA THR A 246 7.20 -33.96 -16.97
C THR A 246 6.41 -33.64 -18.24
N GLY A 247 7.15 -33.29 -19.27
CA GLY A 247 6.70 -33.09 -20.64
C GLY A 247 7.93 -33.31 -21.51
N GLU A 248 7.84 -34.27 -22.41
CA GLU A 248 8.91 -34.65 -23.35
C GLU A 248 9.57 -33.44 -24.03
N PRO A 249 10.87 -33.53 -24.37
CA PRO A 249 11.58 -32.43 -25.01
C PRO A 249 11.05 -32.21 -26.43
N GLU A 250 10.37 -31.09 -26.66
CA GLU A 250 10.17 -30.59 -28.03
C GLU A 250 11.50 -30.02 -28.56
N PRO A 251 11.82 -30.26 -29.86
CA PRO A 251 13.06 -29.81 -30.45
C PRO A 251 13.09 -28.28 -30.56
N ALA A 252 14.26 -27.68 -30.31
CA ALA A 252 14.49 -26.26 -30.48
C ALA A 252 14.14 -25.84 -31.92
N GLU A 253 13.08 -25.03 -32.09
CA GLU A 253 12.78 -24.33 -33.35
C GLU A 253 13.99 -23.47 -33.74
N SER A 254 14.41 -23.58 -34.99
CA SER A 254 15.47 -22.74 -35.52
C SER A 254 15.03 -21.28 -35.48
N GLU A 255 15.95 -20.34 -35.21
CA GLU A 255 15.65 -18.89 -35.19
C GLU A 255 14.97 -18.41 -36.49
N HIS A 256 15.19 -19.14 -37.59
CA HIS A 256 14.54 -18.93 -38.88
C HIS A 256 13.04 -19.24 -38.87
N ASP A 257 12.61 -20.32 -38.19
CA ASP A 257 11.19 -20.69 -38.09
C ASP A 257 10.42 -19.71 -37.20
N ALA A 258 11.05 -19.27 -36.11
CA ALA A 258 10.51 -18.21 -35.25
C ALA A 258 10.33 -16.88 -36.00
N LEU A 259 11.27 -16.53 -36.90
CA LEU A 259 11.18 -15.34 -37.74
C LEU A 259 10.04 -15.46 -38.77
N LEU A 260 9.91 -16.62 -39.43
CA LEU A 260 8.84 -16.88 -40.41
C LEU A 260 7.45 -16.92 -39.76
N ARG A 261 7.34 -17.38 -38.51
CA ARG A 261 6.09 -17.32 -37.74
C ARG A 261 5.71 -15.88 -37.41
N ARG A 262 6.67 -15.09 -36.96
CA ARG A 262 6.45 -13.68 -36.58
C ARG A 262 6.09 -12.80 -37.77
N LEU A 263 6.62 -13.08 -38.96
CA LEU A 263 6.21 -12.43 -40.21
C LEU A 263 4.79 -12.82 -40.64
N ARG A 264 4.35 -14.06 -40.37
CA ARG A 264 2.97 -14.51 -40.63
C ARG A 264 1.97 -13.82 -39.70
N GLU A 265 2.26 -13.76 -38.40
CA GLU A 265 1.45 -13.06 -37.40
C GLU A 265 1.28 -11.56 -37.73
N LEU A 266 2.36 -10.89 -38.17
CA LEU A 266 2.32 -9.50 -38.63
C LEU A 266 1.42 -9.30 -39.86
N GLY A 267 1.44 -10.24 -40.79
CA GLY A 267 0.57 -10.21 -41.98
C GLY A 267 -0.90 -10.56 -41.69
N GLU A 268 -1.20 -11.22 -40.58
CA GLU A 268 -2.57 -11.43 -40.08
C GLU A 268 -3.12 -10.15 -39.45
N LEU A 269 -2.34 -9.50 -38.58
CA LEU A 269 -2.75 -8.24 -37.93
C LEU A 269 -3.01 -7.10 -38.93
N HIS A 270 -2.26 -7.06 -40.03
CA HIS A 270 -2.51 -6.10 -41.12
C HIS A 270 -3.78 -6.44 -41.92
N ARG A 271 -4.01 -7.72 -42.23
CA ARG A 271 -5.23 -8.18 -42.93
C ARG A 271 -6.50 -7.97 -42.09
N ASP A 272 -6.38 -8.09 -40.77
CA ASP A 272 -7.48 -7.86 -39.82
C ASP A 272 -7.72 -6.36 -39.55
N GLY A 273 -6.95 -5.47 -40.21
CA GLY A 273 -7.11 -4.02 -40.11
C GLY A 273 -6.65 -3.43 -38.77
N VAL A 274 -5.95 -4.23 -37.95
CA VAL A 274 -5.41 -3.80 -36.66
C VAL A 274 -4.18 -2.91 -36.83
N LEU A 275 -3.41 -3.13 -37.92
CA LEU A 275 -2.28 -2.29 -38.29
C LEU A 275 -2.58 -1.51 -39.56
N THR A 276 -2.22 -0.23 -39.56
CA THR A 276 -2.18 0.57 -40.79
C THR A 276 -1.01 0.16 -41.69
N ASP A 277 -1.06 0.53 -42.98
CA ASP A 277 0.01 0.21 -43.95
C ASP A 277 1.39 0.74 -43.51
N GLU A 278 1.41 1.92 -42.89
CA GLU A 278 2.63 2.56 -42.37
C GLU A 278 3.20 1.79 -41.16
N GLU A 279 2.33 1.41 -40.21
CA GLU A 279 2.71 0.64 -39.02
C GLU A 279 3.18 -0.78 -39.36
N PHE A 280 2.50 -1.43 -40.32
CA PHE A 280 2.90 -2.74 -40.82
C PHE A 280 4.29 -2.69 -41.49
N THR A 281 4.55 -1.67 -42.31
CA THR A 281 5.84 -1.51 -42.99
C THR A 281 6.97 -1.30 -41.99
N LEU A 282 6.74 -0.47 -40.96
CA LEU A 282 7.73 -0.17 -39.93
C LEU A 282 8.02 -1.40 -39.04
N ALA A 283 6.97 -2.13 -38.65
CA ALA A 283 7.11 -3.35 -37.85
C ALA A 283 7.78 -4.50 -38.63
N LYS A 284 7.45 -4.67 -39.92
CA LYS A 284 8.10 -5.65 -40.80
C LYS A 284 9.61 -5.36 -40.96
N GLN A 285 9.99 -4.09 -41.10
CA GLN A 285 11.41 -3.71 -41.16
C GLN A 285 12.14 -3.97 -39.83
N ALA A 286 11.49 -3.74 -38.70
CA ALA A 286 12.06 -4.01 -37.38
C ALA A 286 12.29 -5.51 -37.12
N VAL A 287 11.38 -6.38 -37.60
CA VAL A 287 11.55 -7.84 -37.51
C VAL A 287 12.68 -8.33 -38.41
N LEU A 288 12.79 -7.79 -39.64
CA LEU A 288 13.84 -8.19 -40.59
C LEU A 288 15.24 -7.67 -40.21
N LYS A 289 15.34 -6.57 -39.45
CA LYS A 289 16.62 -6.01 -38.95
C LYS A 289 17.22 -6.76 -37.76
N ARG A 290 16.52 -7.76 -37.23
CA ARG A 290 16.96 -8.54 -36.05
C ARG A 290 17.79 -9.78 -36.41
N ILE A 291 18.32 -9.80 -37.63
CA ILE A 291 19.38 -10.68 -38.15
C ILE A 291 20.73 -10.07 -37.75
#